data_AF-T2JR30-F1
#
_entry.id   AF-T2JR30-F1
#
_cell.length_a   1.000
_cell.length_b   1.000
_cell.length_c   1.000
_cell.angle_alpha   90.00
_cell.angle_beta   90.00
_cell.angle_gamma   90.00
#
_symmetry.space_group_name_H-M   'P 1'
#
loop_
_entity.id
_entity.type
_entity.pdbx_description
1 polymer ?
#
loop_
_entity_poly.entity_id
_entity_poly.type
_entity_poly.pdbx_seq_one_letter_code
_entity_poly.pdbx_strand_id
1 'polypeptide(L)' 'MLDTGAKGVRDHIEAAQQLISLDEDIRNDIMENIEDGLSRKPGWKSLERVKKWLVSPE' A
#
# COMPACT_ATOMS: atom_id res chain seq x y z
N MET A 1 10.14 7.23 -6.82
CA MET A 1 10.42 6.36 -5.65
C MET A 1 10.02 4.91 -5.94
N LEU A 2 8.76 4.62 -6.31
CA LEU A 2 8.35 3.26 -6.71
C LEU A 2 8.73 2.90 -8.16
N ASP A 3 8.29 3.70 -9.13
CA ASP A 3 8.52 3.40 -10.56
C ASP A 3 9.85 3.96 -11.11
N THR A 4 10.50 4.83 -10.33
CA THR A 4 11.76 5.48 -10.72
C THR A 4 12.99 4.93 -9.99
N GLY A 5 12.82 3.90 -9.15
CA GLY A 5 13.91 3.29 -8.37
C GLY A 5 14.52 4.16 -7.25
N ALA A 6 13.97 5.36 -7.02
CA ALA A 6 14.45 6.25 -5.97
C ALA A 6 14.13 5.70 -4.55
N LYS A 7 15.09 5.82 -3.63
CA LYS A 7 15.01 5.33 -2.24
C LYS A 7 13.93 6.07 -1.42
N GLY A 8 13.48 5.46 -0.31
CA GLY A 8 12.58 6.06 0.68
C GLY A 8 11.11 5.58 0.64
N VAL A 9 10.76 4.70 -0.31
CA VAL A 9 9.41 4.07 -0.34
C VAL A 9 9.13 3.33 0.97
N ARG A 10 10.16 2.70 1.55
CA ARG A 10 10.02 1.86 2.73
C ARG A 10 9.58 2.65 3.95
N ASP A 11 10.16 3.83 4.19
CA ASP A 11 9.80 4.71 5.30
C ASP A 11 8.31 5.11 5.25
N HIS A 12 7.79 5.39 4.05
CA HIS A 12 6.37 5.69 3.87
C HIS A 12 5.46 4.47 4.10
N ILE A 13 5.91 3.29 3.68
CA ILE A 13 5.19 2.03 3.92
C ILE A 13 5.13 1.74 5.42
N GLU A 14 6.24 1.91 6.14
CA GLU A 14 6.30 1.68 7.59
C GLU A 14 5.38 2.65 8.35
N ALA A 15 5.35 3.93 7.97
CA ALA A 15 4.41 4.89 8.54
C ALA A 15 2.94 4.49 8.25
N ALA A 16 2.64 4.06 7.02
CA ALA A 16 1.30 3.60 6.66
C ALA A 16 0.90 2.33 7.42
N GLN A 17 1.82 1.38 7.62
CA GLN A 17 1.61 0.17 8.43
C GLN A 17 1.26 0.51 9.88
N GLN A 18 1.93 1.50 10.48
CA GLN A 18 1.61 1.97 11.83
C GLN A 18 0.20 2.56 11.89
N LEU A 19 -0.17 3.40 10.92
CA LEU A 19 -1.52 4.00 10.86
C LEU A 19 -2.62 2.94 10.77
N ILE A 20 -2.50 1.98 9.85
CA ILE A 20 -3.51 0.92 9.69
C ILE A 20 -3.54 -0.09 10.86
N SER A 21 -2.51 -0.10 11.70
CA SER A 21 -2.48 -0.93 12.92
C SER A 21 -3.18 -0.26 14.11
N LEU A 22 -3.32 1.06 14.07
CA LEU A 22 -3.94 1.85 15.14
C LEU A 22 -5.44 2.07 14.92
N ASP A 23 -5.89 2.00 13.67
CA ASP A 23 -7.26 2.30 13.28
C ASP A 23 -7.74 1.34 12.17
N GLU A 24 -8.73 0.51 12.49
CA GLU A 24 -9.30 -0.48 11.57
C GLU A 24 -10.13 0.16 10.44
N ASP A 25 -10.74 1.32 10.68
CA ASP A 25 -11.52 2.02 9.65
C ASP A 25 -10.57 2.60 8.59
N ILE A 26 -9.46 3.22 9.04
CA ILE A 26 -8.39 3.69 8.14
C ILE A 26 -7.82 2.52 7.33
N ARG A 27 -7.62 1.35 7.96
CA ARG A 27 -7.16 0.15 7.27
C ARG A 27 -8.14 -0.27 6.18
N ASN A 28 -9.43 -0.33 6.49
CA ASN A 28 -10.46 -0.76 5.55
C ASN A 28 -10.57 0.21 4.36
N ASP A 29 -10.59 1.52 4.62
CA ASP A 29 -10.63 2.56 3.60
C ASP A 29 -9.42 2.46 2.64
N ILE A 30 -8.22 2.29 3.18
CA ILE A 30 -7.00 2.15 2.36
C ILE A 30 -7.08 0.88 1.50
N MET A 31 -7.53 -0.24 2.08
CA MET A 31 -7.65 -1.50 1.34
C MET A 31 -8.72 -1.42 0.24
N GLU A 32 -9.88 -0.81 0.50
CA GLU A 32 -10.92 -0.59 -0.51
C GLU A 32 -10.41 0.27 -1.68
N ASN A 33 -9.70 1.36 -1.39
CA ASN A 33 -9.10 2.22 -2.41
C ASN A 33 -8.05 1.47 -3.26
N ILE A 34 -7.26 0.59 -2.64
CA ILE A 34 -6.31 -0.26 -3.36
C ILE A 34 -7.04 -1.24 -4.28
N GLU A 35 -8.09 -1.91 -3.81
CA GLU A 35 -8.87 -2.85 -4.64
C GLU A 35 -9.57 -2.13 -5.80
N ASP A 36 -10.16 -0.96 -5.57
CA ASP A 36 -10.76 -0.16 -6.63
C ASP A 36 -9.72 0.27 -7.67
N GLY A 37 -8.52 0.69 -7.22
CA GLY A 37 -7.40 1.00 -8.10
C GLY A 37 -6.97 -0.19 -8.97
N LEU A 38 -6.92 -1.40 -8.40
CA LEU A 38 -6.59 -2.63 -9.13
C LEU A 38 -7.72 -3.09 -10.07
N SER A 39 -8.98 -2.86 -9.69
CA SER A 39 -10.15 -3.12 -10.54
C SER A 39 -10.15 -2.23 -11.78
N ARG A 40 -9.86 -0.94 -11.61
CA ARG A 40 -9.77 0.04 -12.70
C ARG A 40 -8.55 -0.16 -13.58
N LYS A 41 -7.43 -0.62 -13.00
CA LYS A 41 -6.20 -0.92 -13.73
C LYS A 41 -5.66 -2.31 -13.33
N PRO A 42 -6.18 -3.37 -13.96
CA PRO A 42 -5.67 -4.72 -13.75
C PRO A 42 -4.18 -4.82 -14.07
N GLY A 43 -3.42 -5.54 -13.24
CA GLY A 43 -1.99 -5.76 -13.43
C GLY A 43 -1.09 -4.57 -13.07
N TRP A 44 -1.56 -3.64 -12.23
CA TRP A 44 -0.75 -2.53 -11.73
C TRP A 44 0.28 -3.02 -10.70
N LYS A 45 1.39 -3.56 -11.19
CA LYS A 45 2.48 -4.18 -10.40
C LYS A 45 2.93 -3.35 -9.19
N SER A 46 3.04 -2.04 -9.35
CA SER A 46 3.50 -1.16 -8.26
C SER A 46 2.47 -1.05 -7.14
N LEU A 47 1.18 -1.04 -7.47
CA LEU A 47 0.08 -1.04 -6.48
C LEU A 47 -0.07 -2.40 -5.81
N GLU A 48 0.04 -3.50 -6.57
CA GLU A 48 0.08 -4.86 -6.02
C GLU A 48 1.23 -5.03 -5.01
N ARG A 49 2.39 -4.43 -5.30
CA ARG A 49 3.55 -4.44 -4.42
C ARG A 49 3.31 -3.64 -3.13
N VAL A 50 2.70 -2.46 -3.24
CA VAL A 50 2.28 -1.65 -2.08
C VAL A 50 1.29 -2.42 -1.22
N LYS A 51 0.24 -3.01 -1.82
CA LYS A 51 -0.74 -3.86 -1.11
C LYS A 51 -0.03 -4.95 -0.32
N LYS A 52 0.88 -5.69 -0.97
CA LYS A 52 1.63 -6.77 -0.33
C LYS A 52 2.43 -6.26 0.87
N TRP A 53 3.12 -5.13 0.73
CA TRP A 53 3.91 -4.58 1.83
C TRP A 53 3.03 -4.11 2.99
N LEU A 54 1.89 -3.48 2.74
CA LEU A 54 1.00 -3.01 3.80
C LEU A 54 0.42 -4.16 4.64
N VAL A 55 0.13 -5.32 4.03
CA VAL A 55 -0.50 -6.47 4.72
C VAL A 55 0.48 -7.56 5.17
N SER A 56 1.74 -7.50 4.73
CA SER A 56 2.77 -8.47 5.08
C SER A 56 4.05 -7.73 5.47
N PRO A 57 4.16 -7.26 6.74
CA PRO A 57 5.43 -6.77 7.25
C PRO A 57 6.46 -7.92 7.25
N GLU A 58 7.61 -7.70 6.59
CA GLU A 58 8.81 -8.55 6.69
C GLU A 58 9.58 -8.25 7.98
#